data_AF-A0A952THQ6-F1
#
_entry.id   AF-A0A952THQ6-F1
#
_cell.length_a   1.000
_cell.length_b   1.000
_cell.length_c   1.000
_cell.angle_alpha   90.00
_cell.angle_beta   90.00
_cell.angle_gamma   90.00
#
_symmetry.space_group_name_H-M   'P 1'
#
loop_
_entity.id
_entity.type
_entity.pdbx_description
1 polymer ?
#
loop_
_entity_poly.entity_id
_entity_poly.type
_entity_poly.pdbx_seq_one_letter_code
_entity_poly.pdbx_strand_id
1 'polypeptide(L)'
;MKKFAVSALLMMTASIAQASVWDATEKWSMAHEARFGQWIKEMRADVFSNPSSRYYGISTDCADAAYTLRTIFAYENKLPVRFQNSDRLSNKTDAHDGIANEWDRVKAFIRRVNYDTGTYSIPSDTYPVAINRANVRPGTLFVHASSGNNVPITYRSGHVYYLQDVRDNGQIKYISSTVPAAVRELGVRIGIQFAPQEKNSGYRAWKWPDSDERPGMSEEQFAMGGWRAKAYGDVDLWDRWQEAIQSRLRSRRISPQEEFQGSSENLRSALRERASAVQRGWAVYRSKYQSGTCMNESDYDDHSTPTRDVKIQNELQNFEAAARKWVRSDEKAMRQSFFDGEDTRLKRVYDAFQVEVVQGRRVGFSHLYDLFMTPKVLEISEPEHSPEVRWGLQNQGRWVCPQRAKQYRGGHLVQQ
;
A
#
# COMPACT_ATOMS: atom_id res chain seq x y z
N MET A 1 42.65 -59.43 42.57
CA MET A 1 42.42 -59.12 41.14
C MET A 1 40.96 -58.76 40.94
N LYS A 2 40.72 -57.83 40.00
CA LYS A 2 39.43 -57.38 39.41
C LYS A 2 38.81 -56.11 40.02
N LYS A 3 39.19 -55.00 39.38
CA LYS A 3 38.55 -53.68 39.40
C LYS A 3 37.20 -53.78 38.67
N PHE A 4 36.12 -53.28 39.26
CA PHE A 4 34.89 -52.95 38.52
C PHE A 4 34.79 -51.43 38.46
N ALA A 5 35.14 -50.88 37.30
CA ALA A 5 34.84 -49.51 36.92
C ALA A 5 33.43 -49.50 36.32
N VAL A 6 32.48 -48.90 37.02
CA VAL A 6 31.15 -48.60 36.47
C VAL A 6 31.25 -47.22 35.82
N SER A 7 31.47 -47.20 34.50
CA SER A 7 31.28 -45.99 33.70
C SER A 7 29.80 -45.75 33.52
N ALA A 8 29.26 -44.78 34.26
CA ALA A 8 27.94 -44.21 33.98
C ALA A 8 28.02 -43.41 32.67
N LEU A 9 27.55 -44.02 31.58
CA LEU A 9 27.38 -43.38 30.29
C LEU A 9 26.20 -42.39 30.41
N LEU A 10 26.50 -41.12 30.64
CA LEU A 10 25.54 -40.02 30.51
C LEU A 10 25.08 -39.97 29.04
N MET A 11 23.95 -40.60 28.74
CA MET A 11 23.24 -40.33 27.49
C MET A 11 22.69 -38.90 27.59
N MET A 12 23.49 -37.93 27.14
CA MET A 12 22.95 -36.64 26.73
C MET A 12 22.06 -36.91 25.51
N THR A 13 20.79 -37.19 25.76
CA THR A 13 19.75 -37.08 24.75
C THR A 13 19.74 -35.62 24.34
N ALA A 14 20.48 -35.30 23.28
CA ALA A 14 20.29 -34.05 22.56
C ALA A 14 18.83 -34.07 22.12
N SER A 15 17.97 -33.36 22.85
CA SER A 15 16.64 -33.02 22.37
C SER A 15 16.86 -32.33 21.04
N ILE A 16 16.56 -33.05 19.96
CA ILE A 16 16.42 -32.46 18.63
C ILE A 16 15.19 -31.57 18.79
N ALA A 17 15.41 -30.34 19.23
CA ALA A 17 14.38 -29.33 19.27
C ALA A 17 13.86 -29.24 17.83
N GLN A 18 12.66 -29.75 17.59
CA GLN A 18 11.97 -29.51 16.34
C GLN A 18 11.70 -28.01 16.32
N ALA A 19 12.57 -27.26 15.66
CA ALA A 19 12.53 -25.82 15.74
C ALA A 19 11.46 -25.34 14.76
N SER A 20 10.37 -24.84 15.31
CA SER A 20 9.43 -24.00 14.57
C SER A 20 10.11 -22.63 14.33
N VAL A 21 9.63 -21.83 13.38
CA VAL A 21 10.04 -20.41 13.26
C VAL A 21 9.75 -19.69 14.58
N TRP A 22 8.59 -19.97 15.17
CA TRP A 22 8.24 -19.67 16.56
C TRP A 22 7.15 -20.63 17.04
N ASP A 23 7.13 -20.87 18.35
CA ASP A 23 6.11 -21.70 18.98
C ASP A 23 4.81 -20.91 19.15
N ALA A 24 3.76 -21.39 18.48
CA ALA A 24 2.42 -20.84 18.64
C ALA A 24 1.71 -21.50 19.84
N THR A 25 1.43 -20.71 20.87
CA THR A 25 0.74 -21.15 22.08
C THR A 25 -0.72 -20.69 22.13
N GLU A 26 -1.09 -19.74 21.26
CA GLU A 26 -2.42 -19.16 21.16
C GLU A 26 -3.14 -19.62 19.88
N LYS A 27 -4.45 -19.41 19.83
CA LYS A 27 -5.27 -19.65 18.62
C LYS A 27 -5.94 -18.37 18.18
N TRP A 28 -6.12 -18.23 16.86
CA TRP A 28 -6.92 -17.13 16.32
C TRP A 28 -8.34 -17.15 16.89
N SER A 29 -8.83 -15.96 17.18
CA SER A 29 -10.18 -15.72 17.68
C SER A 29 -10.61 -14.32 17.26
N MET A 30 -11.90 -14.01 17.41
CA MET A 30 -12.39 -12.65 17.12
C MET A 30 -11.74 -11.58 18.00
N ALA A 31 -11.32 -11.93 19.23
CA ALA A 31 -10.57 -11.03 20.10
C ALA A 31 -9.17 -10.74 19.53
N HIS A 32 -8.48 -11.75 19.00
CA HIS A 32 -7.20 -11.56 18.30
C HIS A 32 -7.35 -10.71 17.04
N GLU A 33 -8.41 -10.94 16.25
CA GLU A 33 -8.69 -10.11 15.07
C GLU A 33 -9.02 -8.66 15.44
N ALA A 34 -9.69 -8.42 16.57
CA ALA A 34 -9.92 -7.06 17.07
C ALA A 34 -8.61 -6.37 17.49
N ARG A 35 -7.72 -7.09 18.20
CA ARG A 35 -6.38 -6.59 18.56
C ARG A 35 -5.51 -6.34 17.34
N PHE A 36 -5.55 -7.22 16.34
CA PHE A 36 -4.86 -7.02 15.07
C PHE A 36 -5.34 -5.75 14.37
N GLY A 37 -6.66 -5.54 14.32
CA GLY A 37 -7.24 -4.33 13.77
C GLY A 37 -6.76 -3.07 14.51
N GLN A 38 -6.76 -3.08 15.84
CA GLN A 38 -6.26 -1.95 16.63
C GLN A 38 -4.78 -1.68 16.38
N TRP A 39 -3.96 -2.73 16.32
CA TRP A 39 -2.53 -2.62 16.01
C TRP A 39 -2.30 -2.00 14.62
N ILE A 40 -3.05 -2.43 13.60
CA ILE A 40 -3.00 -1.83 12.25
C ILE A 40 -3.43 -0.35 12.28
N LYS A 41 -4.46 -0.01 13.06
CA LYS A 41 -4.95 1.37 13.20
C LYS A 41 -3.91 2.31 13.81
N GLU A 42 -3.18 1.85 14.81
CA GLU A 42 -2.14 2.62 15.53
C GLU A 42 -0.79 2.63 14.81
N MET A 43 -0.59 1.71 13.86
CA MET A 43 0.68 1.57 13.16
C MET A 43 1.04 2.81 12.35
N ARG A 44 2.29 3.25 12.51
CA ARG A 44 2.84 4.34 11.72
C ARG A 44 3.20 3.86 10.31
N ALA A 45 3.00 4.74 9.32
CA ALA A 45 3.33 4.43 7.93
C ALA A 45 4.82 4.14 7.70
N ASP A 46 5.70 4.70 8.52
CA ASP A 46 7.17 4.53 8.45
C ASP A 46 7.67 3.26 9.15
N VAL A 47 6.79 2.31 9.48
CA VAL A 47 7.11 1.09 10.25
C VAL A 47 8.30 0.30 9.73
N PHE A 48 8.53 0.26 8.41
CA PHE A 48 9.65 -0.46 7.81
C PHE A 48 10.87 0.42 7.50
N SER A 49 10.70 1.73 7.41
CA SER A 49 11.75 2.68 7.00
C SER A 49 12.32 3.52 8.13
N ASN A 50 11.69 3.54 9.30
CA ASN A 50 12.18 4.26 10.47
C ASN A 50 13.25 3.45 11.21
N PRO A 51 14.50 3.94 11.35
CA PRO A 51 15.58 3.22 12.04
C PRO A 51 15.30 2.90 13.51
N SER A 52 14.36 3.61 14.16
CA SER A 52 13.92 3.33 15.53
C SER A 52 12.85 2.24 15.61
N SER A 53 12.30 1.81 14.47
CA SER A 53 11.33 0.71 14.43
C SER A 53 12.02 -0.64 14.57
N ARG A 54 11.45 -1.53 15.38
CA ARG A 54 11.88 -2.94 15.47
C ARG A 54 11.81 -3.66 14.10
N TYR A 55 10.98 -3.17 13.19
CA TYR A 55 10.73 -3.73 11.87
C TYR A 55 11.51 -3.03 10.75
N TYR A 56 12.46 -2.18 11.13
CA TYR A 56 13.31 -1.48 10.18
C TYR A 56 14.01 -2.44 9.21
N GLY A 57 14.03 -2.08 7.93
CA GLY A 57 14.75 -2.80 6.89
C GLY A 57 13.97 -3.94 6.23
N ILE A 58 12.70 -4.17 6.59
CA ILE A 58 11.87 -5.15 5.88
C ILE A 58 11.40 -4.54 4.55
N SER A 59 11.83 -5.15 3.45
CA SER A 59 11.41 -4.79 2.10
C SER A 59 10.02 -5.38 1.80
N THR A 60 9.10 -4.57 1.29
CA THR A 60 7.74 -5.02 0.94
C THR A 60 7.24 -4.37 -0.34
N ASP A 61 6.50 -5.13 -1.15
CA ASP A 61 5.47 -4.65 -2.05
C ASP A 61 4.05 -4.67 -1.43
N CYS A 62 3.00 -4.41 -2.22
CA CYS A 62 1.64 -4.35 -1.69
C CYS A 62 1.14 -5.65 -1.03
N ALA A 63 1.45 -6.81 -1.61
CA ALA A 63 1.06 -8.10 -1.04
C ALA A 63 2.02 -8.53 0.07
N ASP A 64 3.32 -8.29 -0.09
CA ASP A 64 4.33 -8.52 0.94
C ASP A 64 3.96 -7.80 2.23
N ALA A 65 3.55 -6.52 2.15
CA ALA A 65 3.15 -5.77 3.33
C ALA A 65 1.96 -6.44 4.03
N ALA A 66 1.01 -6.99 3.27
CA ALA A 66 -0.15 -7.69 3.82
C ALA A 66 0.26 -8.92 4.64
N TYR A 67 1.07 -9.80 4.03
CA TYR A 67 1.58 -11.03 4.66
C TYR A 67 2.54 -10.73 5.81
N THR A 68 3.47 -9.79 5.61
CA THR A 68 4.49 -9.37 6.58
C THR A 68 3.82 -8.89 7.86
N LEU A 69 2.85 -7.98 7.77
CA LEU A 69 2.17 -7.44 8.95
C LEU A 69 1.34 -8.49 9.67
N ARG A 70 0.66 -9.40 8.94
CA ARG A 70 -0.06 -10.53 9.54
C ARG A 70 0.91 -11.47 10.28
N THR A 71 2.04 -11.76 9.68
CA THR A 71 3.10 -12.62 10.25
C THR A 71 3.71 -12.01 11.50
N ILE A 72 4.04 -10.71 11.47
CA ILE A 72 4.57 -9.97 12.61
C ILE A 72 3.59 -10.00 13.78
N PHE A 73 2.33 -9.65 13.55
CA PHE A 73 1.33 -9.66 14.62
C PHE A 73 1.15 -11.08 15.19
N ALA A 74 1.11 -12.10 14.33
CA ALA A 74 0.99 -13.48 14.75
C ALA A 74 2.17 -13.91 15.63
N TYR A 75 3.40 -13.58 15.21
CA TYR A 75 4.61 -13.84 15.97
C TYR A 75 4.58 -13.18 17.36
N GLU A 76 4.24 -11.89 17.43
CA GLU A 76 4.22 -11.15 18.69
C GLU A 76 3.14 -11.63 19.66
N ASN A 77 2.07 -12.25 19.14
CA ASN A 77 0.96 -12.77 19.92
C ASN A 77 0.97 -14.31 20.02
N LYS A 78 2.07 -14.97 19.61
CA LYS A 78 2.22 -16.44 19.63
C LYS A 78 1.07 -17.19 18.95
N LEU A 79 0.58 -16.65 17.84
CA LEU A 79 -0.47 -17.22 17.00
C LEU A 79 0.14 -18.03 15.84
N PRO A 80 -0.56 -19.06 15.33
CA PRO A 80 -0.12 -19.80 14.17
C PRO A 80 -0.31 -19.00 12.88
N VAL A 81 0.53 -19.27 11.89
CA VAL A 81 0.29 -18.89 10.48
C VAL A 81 0.49 -20.11 9.59
N ARG A 82 -0.26 -20.14 8.49
CA ARG A 82 -0.13 -21.06 7.37
C ARG A 82 -0.73 -20.37 6.16
N PHE A 83 0.11 -20.07 5.16
CA PHE A 83 -0.32 -19.46 3.91
C PHE A 83 -0.33 -20.50 2.79
N GLN A 84 -1.20 -20.28 1.81
CA GLN A 84 -1.48 -21.15 0.67
C GLN A 84 -1.72 -22.62 1.03
N ASN A 85 -2.21 -22.88 2.25
CA ASN A 85 -2.32 -24.22 2.83
C ASN A 85 -1.01 -25.05 2.72
N SER A 86 0.14 -24.40 2.87
CA SER A 86 1.47 -24.98 2.68
C SER A 86 2.22 -25.05 4.01
N ASP A 87 2.72 -26.23 4.38
CA ASP A 87 3.56 -26.39 5.58
C ASP A 87 4.90 -25.65 5.44
N ARG A 88 5.38 -25.41 4.21
CA ARG A 88 6.56 -24.58 3.95
C ARG A 88 6.34 -23.10 4.27
N LEU A 89 5.07 -22.66 4.23
CA LEU A 89 4.65 -21.29 4.54
C LEU A 89 3.86 -21.25 5.86
N SER A 90 4.24 -22.11 6.80
CA SER A 90 3.71 -22.13 8.16
C SER A 90 4.80 -21.79 9.16
N ASN A 91 4.44 -21.20 10.31
CA ASN A 91 5.38 -21.01 11.41
C ASN A 91 5.96 -22.31 11.97
N LYS A 92 5.38 -23.47 11.62
CA LYS A 92 5.86 -24.80 12.01
C LYS A 92 6.99 -25.35 11.11
N THR A 93 7.38 -24.63 10.05
CA THR A 93 8.48 -25.08 9.18
C THR A 93 9.83 -25.05 9.90
N ASP A 94 10.65 -26.05 9.61
CA ASP A 94 12.04 -26.24 10.08
C ASP A 94 13.08 -25.61 9.13
N ALA A 95 12.63 -24.97 8.04
CA ALA A 95 13.49 -24.42 7.00
C ALA A 95 14.47 -23.32 7.50
N HIS A 96 14.31 -22.86 8.74
CA HIS A 96 15.08 -21.78 9.33
C HIS A 96 15.81 -22.19 10.63
N ASP A 97 15.89 -23.48 10.93
CA ASP A 97 16.45 -24.00 12.19
C ASP A 97 17.93 -23.68 12.40
N GLY A 98 18.68 -23.47 11.32
CA GLY A 98 20.07 -23.04 11.38
C GLY A 98 20.29 -21.61 11.91
N ILE A 99 19.23 -20.83 12.15
CA ILE A 99 19.31 -19.45 12.63
C ILE A 99 18.98 -19.41 14.13
N ALA A 100 19.98 -19.10 14.96
CA ALA A 100 19.84 -19.14 16.41
C ALA A 100 18.89 -18.07 16.99
N ASN A 101 18.90 -16.85 16.43
CA ASN A 101 18.03 -15.78 16.90
C ASN A 101 16.61 -15.94 16.33
N GLU A 102 15.60 -16.02 17.21
CA GLU A 102 14.19 -16.19 16.81
C GLU A 102 13.68 -15.08 15.89
N TRP A 103 14.04 -13.82 16.14
CA TRP A 103 13.62 -12.72 15.28
C TRP A 103 14.28 -12.78 13.90
N ASP A 104 15.54 -13.21 13.82
CA ASP A 104 16.19 -13.45 12.53
C ASP A 104 15.54 -14.61 11.76
N ARG A 105 15.06 -15.66 12.46
CA ARG A 105 14.22 -16.71 11.86
C ARG A 105 12.91 -16.15 11.31
N VAL A 106 12.21 -15.32 12.08
CA VAL A 106 10.97 -14.67 11.62
C VAL A 106 11.21 -13.80 10.39
N LYS A 107 12.31 -13.02 10.35
CA LYS A 107 12.68 -12.25 9.16
C LYS A 107 13.00 -13.14 7.97
N ALA A 108 13.66 -14.28 8.18
CA ALA A 108 13.92 -15.25 7.11
C ALA A 108 12.62 -15.87 6.57
N PHE A 109 11.69 -16.20 7.47
CA PHE A 109 10.37 -16.69 7.13
C PHE A 109 9.54 -15.64 6.36
N ILE A 110 9.52 -14.38 6.80
CA ILE A 110 8.86 -13.28 6.07
C ILE A 110 9.42 -13.16 4.64
N ARG A 111 10.75 -13.18 4.47
CA ARG A 111 11.37 -13.15 3.14
C ARG A 111 10.92 -14.34 2.28
N ARG A 112 10.78 -15.52 2.89
CA ARG A 112 10.30 -16.72 2.20
C ARG A 112 8.84 -16.58 1.76
N VAL A 113 7.96 -16.11 2.64
CA VAL A 113 6.55 -15.85 2.32
C VAL A 113 6.45 -14.83 1.20
N ASN A 114 7.14 -13.70 1.29
CA ASN A 114 7.12 -12.66 0.26
C ASN A 114 7.64 -13.17 -1.11
N TYR A 115 8.60 -14.11 -1.11
CA TYR A 115 9.11 -14.71 -2.34
C TYR A 115 8.12 -15.69 -3.01
N ASP A 116 7.39 -16.49 -2.20
CA ASP A 116 6.47 -17.52 -2.71
C ASP A 116 5.03 -17.02 -2.90
N THR A 117 4.73 -15.78 -2.48
CA THR A 117 3.38 -15.21 -2.51
C THR A 117 3.32 -13.91 -3.30
N GLY A 118 2.12 -13.36 -3.43
CA GLY A 118 1.85 -12.12 -4.16
C GLY A 118 0.36 -11.81 -4.19
N THR A 119 -0.06 -10.74 -4.87
CA THR A 119 -1.47 -10.30 -4.85
C THR A 119 -2.46 -11.41 -5.23
N TYR A 120 -2.11 -12.24 -6.22
CA TYR A 120 -2.96 -13.33 -6.71
C TYR A 120 -3.05 -14.53 -5.76
N SER A 121 -2.18 -14.63 -4.76
CA SER A 121 -2.25 -15.66 -3.73
C SER A 121 -3.22 -15.31 -2.59
N ILE A 122 -3.42 -14.01 -2.30
CA ILE A 122 -4.25 -13.54 -1.19
C ILE A 122 -5.66 -14.16 -1.17
N PRO A 123 -6.36 -14.34 -2.32
CA PRO A 123 -7.70 -14.93 -2.32
C PRO A 123 -7.72 -16.38 -1.82
N SER A 124 -6.61 -17.11 -1.91
CA SER A 124 -6.48 -18.47 -1.38
C SER A 124 -6.37 -18.50 0.14
N ASP A 125 -5.87 -17.42 0.75
CA ASP A 125 -5.64 -17.29 2.20
C ASP A 125 -6.70 -16.43 2.91
N THR A 126 -7.67 -15.92 2.16
CA THR A 126 -8.69 -14.99 2.66
C THR A 126 -10.07 -15.36 2.14
N TYR A 127 -11.11 -14.79 2.75
CA TYR A 127 -12.49 -14.94 2.32
C TYR A 127 -13.20 -13.58 2.28
N PRO A 128 -14.21 -13.39 1.41
CA PRO A 128 -14.94 -12.12 1.31
C PRO A 128 -15.81 -11.91 2.56
N VAL A 129 -15.94 -10.66 3.00
CA VAL A 129 -16.66 -10.31 4.23
C VAL A 129 -17.91 -9.49 3.98
N ALA A 130 -18.81 -9.49 4.95
CA ALA A 130 -20.00 -8.65 4.97
C ALA A 130 -19.64 -7.16 5.02
N ILE A 131 -20.41 -6.34 4.32
CA ILE A 131 -20.23 -4.90 4.22
C ILE A 131 -21.00 -4.22 5.34
N ASN A 132 -20.37 -4.22 6.52
CA ASN A 132 -20.82 -3.52 7.71
C ASN A 132 -19.63 -3.22 8.62
N ARG A 133 -19.81 -2.33 9.61
CA ARG A 133 -18.72 -1.85 10.48
C ARG A 133 -18.10 -2.92 11.39
N ALA A 134 -18.75 -4.07 11.57
CA ALA A 134 -18.18 -5.18 12.35
C ALA A 134 -17.13 -5.98 11.55
N ASN A 135 -17.24 -5.98 10.22
CA ASN A 135 -16.44 -6.81 9.33
C ASN A 135 -15.54 -6.03 8.36
N VAL A 136 -15.96 -4.83 7.96
CA VAL A 136 -15.12 -3.83 7.28
C VAL A 136 -14.61 -2.87 8.34
N ARG A 137 -13.41 -3.17 8.84
CA ARG A 137 -12.79 -2.47 9.98
C ARG A 137 -11.27 -2.49 9.84
N PRO A 138 -10.52 -1.80 10.71
CA PRO A 138 -9.07 -1.91 10.72
C PRO A 138 -8.61 -3.38 10.75
N GLY A 139 -7.60 -3.71 9.95
CA GLY A 139 -7.08 -5.08 9.77
C GLY A 139 -7.80 -5.90 8.70
N THR A 140 -8.96 -5.47 8.20
CA THR A 140 -9.58 -6.03 6.98
C THR A 140 -8.72 -5.67 5.76
N LEU A 141 -8.68 -6.55 4.76
CA LEU A 141 -7.99 -6.30 3.50
C LEU A 141 -8.97 -5.76 2.44
N PHE A 142 -8.46 -4.94 1.54
CA PHE A 142 -9.06 -4.73 0.23
C PHE A 142 -8.10 -5.23 -0.84
N VAL A 143 -8.59 -6.13 -1.71
CA VAL A 143 -7.80 -6.75 -2.78
C VAL A 143 -8.34 -6.31 -4.13
N HIS A 144 -7.47 -5.81 -4.99
CA HIS A 144 -7.72 -5.63 -6.40
C HIS A 144 -6.85 -6.63 -7.15
N ALA A 145 -7.45 -7.71 -7.62
CA ALA A 145 -6.78 -8.75 -8.39
C ALA A 145 -7.59 -9.03 -9.65
N SER A 146 -6.97 -8.84 -10.81
CA SER A 146 -7.57 -9.15 -12.11
C SER A 146 -6.60 -10.02 -12.90
N SER A 147 -6.95 -11.29 -13.06
CA SER A 147 -6.10 -12.28 -13.75
C SER A 147 -6.74 -12.73 -15.06
N GLY A 148 -5.93 -12.91 -16.10
CA GLY A 148 -6.34 -13.57 -17.33
C GLY A 148 -5.83 -12.90 -18.61
N ASN A 149 -5.77 -13.67 -19.70
CA ASN A 149 -5.23 -13.22 -20.98
C ASN A 149 -6.04 -12.09 -21.64
N ASN A 150 -7.32 -11.93 -21.24
CA ASN A 150 -8.25 -10.92 -21.79
C ASN A 150 -8.41 -9.69 -20.89
N VAL A 151 -7.57 -9.52 -19.86
CA VAL A 151 -7.53 -8.30 -19.04
C VAL A 151 -6.63 -7.28 -19.74
N PRO A 152 -7.08 -6.04 -19.99
CA PRO A 152 -6.18 -5.02 -20.55
C PRO A 152 -5.01 -4.79 -19.58
N ILE A 153 -3.80 -4.59 -20.11
CA ILE A 153 -2.55 -4.51 -19.31
C ILE A 153 -2.68 -3.49 -18.16
N THR A 154 -3.37 -2.38 -18.40
CA THR A 154 -3.64 -1.34 -17.40
C THR A 154 -4.42 -1.82 -16.17
N TYR A 155 -5.18 -2.91 -16.29
CA TYR A 155 -5.99 -3.49 -15.20
C TYR A 155 -5.38 -4.77 -14.62
N ARG A 156 -4.23 -5.23 -15.12
CA ARG A 156 -3.51 -6.42 -14.59
C ARG A 156 -2.70 -6.13 -13.34
N SER A 157 -2.57 -4.86 -12.92
CA SER A 157 -1.80 -4.51 -11.74
C SER A 157 -2.56 -4.93 -10.49
N GLY A 158 -2.05 -5.93 -9.78
CA GLY A 158 -2.62 -6.37 -8.52
C GLY A 158 -2.31 -5.38 -7.40
N HIS A 159 -3.30 -5.02 -6.60
CA HIS A 159 -3.11 -4.21 -5.40
C HIS A 159 -3.74 -4.86 -4.16
N VAL A 160 -3.07 -4.69 -3.03
CA VAL A 160 -3.54 -5.13 -1.72
C VAL A 160 -3.38 -3.98 -0.75
N TYR A 161 -4.42 -3.74 0.04
CA TYR A 161 -4.45 -2.70 1.06
C TYR A 161 -4.95 -3.29 2.37
N TYR A 162 -4.36 -2.87 3.48
CA TYR A 162 -5.06 -2.95 4.76
C TYR A 162 -5.93 -1.73 4.95
N LEU A 163 -7.12 -1.94 5.49
CA LEU A 163 -7.90 -0.88 6.10
C LEU A 163 -7.20 -0.49 7.40
N GLN A 164 -6.77 0.77 7.50
CA GLN A 164 -6.22 1.37 8.71
C GLN A 164 -7.31 2.01 9.56
N ASP A 165 -8.30 2.64 8.95
CA ASP A 165 -9.42 3.25 9.66
C ASP A 165 -10.70 3.25 8.82
N VAL A 166 -11.85 3.20 9.50
CA VAL A 166 -13.17 3.36 8.87
C VAL A 166 -13.89 4.46 9.63
N ARG A 167 -13.94 5.67 9.05
CA ARG A 167 -14.53 6.85 9.68
C ARG A 167 -16.06 6.70 9.78
N ASP A 168 -16.67 7.40 10.70
CA ASP A 168 -18.14 7.43 10.90
C ASP A 168 -18.88 7.97 9.66
N ASN A 169 -18.23 8.81 8.85
CA ASN A 169 -18.72 9.27 7.55
C ASN A 169 -18.60 8.24 6.40
N GLY A 170 -18.11 7.02 6.69
CA GLY A 170 -17.92 5.94 5.74
C GLY A 170 -16.65 6.02 4.88
N GLN A 171 -15.85 7.09 5.00
CA GLN A 171 -14.52 7.11 4.39
C GLN A 171 -13.64 6.04 5.02
N ILE A 172 -12.89 5.35 4.17
CA ILE A 172 -11.94 4.33 4.58
C ILE A 172 -10.53 4.89 4.36
N LYS A 173 -9.69 4.75 5.37
CA LYS A 173 -8.25 4.98 5.27
C LYS A 173 -7.57 3.66 5.05
N TYR A 174 -6.78 3.57 3.99
CA TYR A 174 -6.00 2.41 3.60
C TYR A 174 -4.51 2.67 3.79
N ILE A 175 -3.77 1.59 4.03
CA ILE A 175 -2.32 1.55 3.98
C ILE A 175 -1.86 0.40 3.07
N SER A 176 -0.80 0.64 2.29
CA SER A 176 -0.19 -0.38 1.43
C SER A 176 1.27 -0.04 1.11
N SER A 177 2.04 -1.00 0.64
CA SER A 177 3.27 -0.71 -0.11
C SER A 177 2.99 -0.76 -1.63
N THR A 178 4.02 -0.75 -2.47
CA THR A 178 3.94 -0.68 -3.93
C THR A 178 5.05 -1.51 -4.59
N VAL A 179 4.99 -1.72 -5.90
CA VAL A 179 6.04 -2.43 -6.63
C VAL A 179 7.16 -1.48 -7.10
N PRO A 180 8.40 -1.98 -7.25
CA PRO A 180 8.90 -3.28 -6.76
C PRO A 180 9.01 -3.31 -5.22
N ALA A 181 9.31 -4.43 -4.58
CA ALA A 181 9.52 -4.46 -3.13
C ALA A 181 10.71 -3.57 -2.71
N ALA A 182 10.53 -2.68 -1.73
CA ALA A 182 11.64 -1.95 -1.10
C ALA A 182 11.33 -1.56 0.35
N VAL A 183 12.36 -1.13 1.08
CA VAL A 183 12.21 -0.47 2.38
C VAL A 183 11.71 0.96 2.16
N ARG A 184 10.50 1.26 2.64
CA ARG A 184 9.82 2.55 2.44
C ARG A 184 8.69 2.77 3.45
N GLU A 185 8.18 4.00 3.49
CA GLU A 185 6.90 4.28 4.12
C GLU A 185 5.77 3.61 3.34
N LEU A 186 4.77 3.10 4.07
CA LEU A 186 3.51 2.66 3.51
C LEU A 186 2.74 3.86 2.95
N GLY A 187 2.26 3.74 1.73
CA GLY A 187 1.35 4.71 1.13
C GLY A 187 0.03 4.72 1.87
N VAL A 188 -0.51 5.91 2.09
CA VAL A 188 -1.82 6.15 2.70
C VAL A 188 -2.80 6.56 1.62
N ARG A 189 -4.02 6.02 1.67
CA ARG A 189 -5.12 6.44 0.80
C ARG A 189 -6.40 6.61 1.59
N ILE A 190 -7.19 7.64 1.27
CA ILE A 190 -8.51 7.89 1.81
C ILE A 190 -9.52 7.82 0.68
N GLY A 191 -10.62 7.11 0.95
CA GLY A 191 -11.68 6.88 -0.02
C GLY A 191 -11.47 5.59 -0.80
N ILE A 192 -12.58 5.02 -1.25
CA ILE A 192 -12.60 3.76 -1.99
C ILE A 192 -12.08 4.06 -3.40
N GLN A 193 -11.08 3.31 -3.87
CA GLN A 193 -10.42 3.61 -5.16
C GLN A 193 -10.82 2.64 -6.27
N PHE A 194 -11.13 1.39 -5.92
CA PHE A 194 -11.40 0.35 -6.90
C PHE A 194 -12.71 -0.35 -6.56
N ALA A 195 -13.50 -0.66 -7.58
CA ALA A 195 -14.43 -1.77 -7.50
C ALA A 195 -13.68 -3.10 -7.69
N PRO A 196 -14.11 -4.20 -7.04
CA PRO A 196 -13.56 -5.50 -7.32
C PRO A 196 -13.79 -5.87 -8.79
N GLN A 197 -12.78 -6.42 -9.48
CA GLN A 197 -12.96 -6.85 -10.87
C GLN A 197 -13.54 -8.27 -10.97
N GLU A 198 -13.25 -9.09 -9.96
CA GLU A 198 -13.66 -10.50 -9.87
C GLU A 198 -13.99 -10.87 -8.42
N LYS A 199 -14.60 -12.04 -8.19
CA LYS A 199 -14.90 -12.54 -6.84
C LYS A 199 -13.67 -12.80 -5.95
N ASN A 200 -12.49 -12.87 -6.58
CA ASN A 200 -11.21 -12.97 -5.88
C ASN A 200 -10.72 -11.59 -5.36
N SER A 201 -11.36 -10.50 -5.76
CA SER A 201 -11.10 -9.15 -5.26
C SER A 201 -12.01 -8.78 -4.08
N GLY A 202 -11.99 -7.53 -3.66
CA GLY A 202 -12.93 -6.93 -2.72
C GLY A 202 -12.43 -6.87 -1.29
N TYR A 203 -13.34 -6.62 -0.35
CA TYR A 203 -13.07 -6.66 1.08
C TYR A 203 -12.96 -8.09 1.58
N ARG A 204 -11.88 -8.42 2.28
CA ARG A 204 -11.55 -9.79 2.70
C ARG A 204 -10.94 -9.85 4.10
N ALA A 205 -11.14 -10.97 4.77
CA ALA A 205 -10.48 -11.32 6.03
C ALA A 205 -9.62 -12.58 5.86
N TRP A 206 -8.58 -12.71 6.70
CA TRP A 206 -7.71 -13.88 6.72
C TRP A 206 -8.43 -15.13 7.19
N LYS A 207 -8.13 -16.27 6.55
CA LYS A 207 -8.47 -17.59 7.08
C LYS A 207 -7.59 -17.88 8.29
N TRP A 208 -8.11 -18.70 9.21
CA TRP A 208 -7.34 -19.17 10.36
C TRP A 208 -6.71 -20.53 10.03
N PRO A 209 -5.38 -20.72 10.23
CA PRO A 209 -4.64 -21.91 9.79
C PRO A 209 -5.18 -23.28 10.19
N ASP A 210 -5.83 -23.34 11.35
CA ASP A 210 -6.29 -24.56 12.00
C ASP A 210 -7.80 -24.49 12.33
N SER A 211 -8.57 -23.70 11.56
CA SER A 211 -10.02 -23.58 11.72
C SER A 211 -10.73 -23.32 10.39
N ASP A 212 -11.88 -23.96 10.21
CA ASP A 212 -12.79 -23.71 9.09
C ASP A 212 -13.74 -22.53 9.34
N GLU A 213 -13.68 -21.90 10.52
CA GLU A 213 -14.49 -20.74 10.84
C GLU A 213 -14.17 -19.57 9.90
N ARG A 214 -15.24 -18.92 9.41
CA ARG A 214 -15.14 -17.73 8.57
C ARG A 214 -16.07 -16.64 9.11
N PRO A 215 -15.78 -16.05 10.28
CA PRO A 215 -16.63 -15.04 10.89
C PRO A 215 -16.91 -13.89 9.92
N GLY A 216 -18.19 -13.53 9.78
CA GLY A 216 -18.61 -12.43 8.92
C GLY A 216 -18.43 -12.67 7.42
N MET A 217 -18.20 -13.92 6.97
CA MET A 217 -18.12 -14.23 5.55
C MET A 217 -19.41 -13.83 4.83
N SER A 218 -19.27 -13.15 3.70
CA SER A 218 -20.38 -12.78 2.83
C SER A 218 -19.89 -12.43 1.43
N GLU A 219 -20.68 -12.75 0.42
CA GLU A 219 -20.45 -12.34 -0.97
C GLU A 219 -21.25 -11.09 -1.37
N GLU A 220 -21.94 -10.42 -0.43
CA GLU A 220 -22.90 -9.35 -0.75
C GLU A 220 -22.30 -8.19 -1.55
N GLN A 221 -21.01 -7.91 -1.38
CA GLN A 221 -20.30 -6.86 -2.12
C GLN A 221 -20.34 -7.07 -3.65
N PHE A 222 -20.52 -8.31 -4.11
CA PHE A 222 -20.65 -8.66 -5.53
C PHE A 222 -22.09 -8.57 -6.05
N ALA A 223 -23.04 -8.12 -5.22
CA ALA A 223 -24.41 -7.77 -5.62
C ALA A 223 -24.72 -6.28 -5.44
N MET A 224 -23.77 -5.49 -4.93
CA MET A 224 -23.94 -4.08 -4.62
C MET A 224 -23.66 -3.18 -5.84
N GLY A 225 -24.35 -2.05 -5.94
CA GLY A 225 -24.09 -1.04 -6.98
C GLY A 225 -24.28 -1.52 -8.43
N GLY A 226 -24.96 -2.65 -8.64
CA GLY A 226 -25.09 -3.28 -9.95
C GLY A 226 -23.81 -3.98 -10.43
N TRP A 227 -22.93 -4.37 -9.51
CA TRP A 227 -21.64 -5.00 -9.81
C TRP A 227 -21.76 -6.13 -10.84
N ARG A 228 -20.80 -6.15 -11.77
CA ARG A 228 -20.61 -7.22 -12.73
C ARG A 228 -19.12 -7.50 -12.89
N ALA A 229 -18.76 -8.78 -13.00
CA ALA A 229 -17.37 -9.16 -13.19
C ALA A 229 -16.78 -8.58 -14.47
N LYS A 230 -15.48 -8.26 -14.46
CA LYS A 230 -14.70 -7.83 -15.64
C LYS A 230 -15.23 -6.55 -16.32
N ALA A 231 -15.86 -5.66 -15.55
CA ALA A 231 -16.31 -4.35 -16.02
C ALA A 231 -15.15 -3.33 -16.07
N TYR A 232 -14.16 -3.62 -16.91
CA TYR A 232 -12.99 -2.76 -17.09
C TYR A 232 -13.40 -1.42 -17.69
N GLY A 233 -12.95 -0.32 -17.09
CA GLY A 233 -13.22 1.04 -17.58
C GLY A 233 -14.65 1.56 -17.37
N ASP A 234 -15.52 0.81 -16.71
CA ASP A 234 -16.89 1.26 -16.38
C ASP A 234 -16.87 2.13 -15.12
N VAL A 235 -16.50 3.40 -15.29
CA VAL A 235 -16.35 4.37 -14.20
C VAL A 235 -17.67 4.55 -13.44
N ASP A 236 -18.80 4.64 -14.16
CA ASP A 236 -20.12 4.82 -13.54
C ASP A 236 -20.49 3.63 -12.64
N LEU A 237 -20.16 2.40 -13.06
CA LEU A 237 -20.36 1.23 -12.22
C LEU A 237 -19.49 1.28 -10.98
N TRP A 238 -18.24 1.74 -11.10
CA TRP A 238 -17.35 1.87 -9.97
C TRP A 238 -17.90 2.88 -8.97
N ASP A 239 -18.36 4.04 -9.42
CA ASP A 239 -18.93 5.08 -8.56
C ASP A 239 -20.19 4.58 -7.83
N ARG A 240 -21.09 3.89 -8.54
CA ARG A 240 -22.28 3.28 -7.91
C ARG A 240 -21.92 2.23 -6.88
N TRP A 241 -20.91 1.40 -7.17
CA TRP A 241 -20.43 0.38 -6.23
C TRP A 241 -19.81 1.03 -4.99
N GLN A 242 -18.96 2.04 -5.17
CA GLN A 242 -18.32 2.77 -4.08
C GLN A 242 -19.36 3.43 -3.17
N GLU A 243 -20.34 4.15 -3.72
CA GLU A 243 -21.42 4.76 -2.94
C GLU A 243 -22.27 3.69 -2.23
N ALA A 244 -22.54 2.54 -2.86
CA ALA A 244 -23.26 1.44 -2.21
C ALA A 244 -22.49 0.91 -0.98
N ILE A 245 -21.17 0.73 -1.09
CA ILE A 245 -20.33 0.34 0.05
C ILE A 245 -20.32 1.44 1.12
N GLN A 246 -19.99 2.68 0.72
CA GLN A 246 -19.84 3.80 1.65
C GLN A 246 -21.15 4.09 2.41
N SER A 247 -22.29 3.99 1.74
CA SER A 247 -23.62 4.19 2.36
C SER A 247 -23.94 3.15 3.43
N ARG A 248 -23.43 1.91 3.32
CA ARG A 248 -23.56 0.87 4.37
C ARG A 248 -22.65 1.11 5.57
N LEU A 249 -21.53 1.79 5.36
CA LEU A 249 -20.53 2.02 6.40
C LEU A 249 -20.71 3.35 7.13
N ARG A 250 -21.33 4.34 6.50
CA ARG A 250 -21.52 5.68 7.07
C ARG A 250 -22.69 5.74 8.04
N SER A 251 -22.49 6.37 9.19
CA SER A 251 -23.55 6.82 10.10
C SER A 251 -23.95 8.28 9.84
N ARG A 252 -23.13 9.04 9.11
CA ARG A 252 -23.41 10.42 8.70
C ARG A 252 -22.80 10.75 7.35
N ARG A 253 -23.17 11.91 6.78
CA ARG A 253 -22.54 12.41 5.55
C ARG A 253 -21.15 12.96 5.83
N ILE A 254 -20.29 12.87 4.82
CA ILE A 254 -18.99 13.54 4.77
C ILE A 254 -19.20 15.06 4.65
N SER A 255 -18.47 15.83 5.46
CA SER A 255 -18.43 17.29 5.33
C SER A 255 -17.43 17.72 4.25
N PRO A 256 -17.59 18.91 3.64
CA PRO A 256 -16.60 19.45 2.71
C PRO A 256 -15.18 19.54 3.28
N GLN A 257 -15.06 19.83 4.58
CA GLN A 257 -13.76 19.88 5.25
C GLN A 257 -13.08 18.50 5.30
N GLU A 258 -13.82 17.44 5.59
CA GLU A 258 -13.29 16.08 5.64
C GLU A 258 -12.93 15.54 4.25
N GLU A 259 -13.69 15.93 3.23
CA GLU A 259 -13.37 15.66 1.83
C GLU A 259 -12.06 16.34 1.43
N PHE A 260 -11.89 17.62 1.77
CA PHE A 260 -10.64 18.35 1.57
C PHE A 260 -9.46 17.72 2.31
N GLN A 261 -9.64 17.34 3.59
CA GLN A 261 -8.61 16.66 4.36
C GLN A 261 -8.21 15.33 3.72
N GLY A 262 -9.18 14.52 3.28
CA GLY A 262 -8.94 13.25 2.60
C GLY A 262 -8.14 13.44 1.30
N SER A 263 -8.54 14.41 0.48
CA SER A 263 -7.85 14.75 -0.76
C SER A 263 -6.43 15.29 -0.50
N SER A 264 -6.23 16.10 0.53
CA SER A 264 -4.90 16.59 0.94
C SER A 264 -3.97 15.46 1.38
N GLU A 265 -4.47 14.51 2.18
CA GLU A 265 -3.71 13.33 2.58
C GLU A 265 -3.32 12.46 1.38
N ASN A 266 -4.25 12.24 0.44
CA ASN A 266 -3.99 11.48 -0.79
C ASN A 266 -2.91 12.11 -1.67
N LEU A 267 -3.00 13.42 -1.91
CA LEU A 267 -2.01 14.16 -2.68
C LEU A 267 -0.64 14.11 -2.00
N ARG A 268 -0.58 14.32 -0.68
CA ARG A 268 0.68 14.20 0.09
C ARG A 268 1.28 12.80 0.01
N SER A 269 0.47 11.75 0.12
CA SER A 269 0.95 10.38 -0.02
C SER A 269 1.50 10.11 -1.42
N ALA A 270 0.80 10.56 -2.48
CA ALA A 270 1.26 10.40 -3.86
C ALA A 270 2.60 11.12 -4.11
N LEU A 271 2.76 12.33 -3.58
CA LEU A 271 4.00 13.11 -3.70
C LEU A 271 5.16 12.46 -2.93
N ARG A 272 4.94 11.93 -1.72
CA ARG A 272 5.96 11.19 -0.95
C ARG A 272 6.37 9.89 -1.63
N GLU A 273 5.40 9.11 -2.12
CA GLU A 273 5.65 7.89 -2.90
C GLU A 273 6.53 8.21 -4.12
N ARG A 274 6.21 9.28 -4.85
CA ARG A 274 7.01 9.74 -5.98
C ARG A 274 8.40 10.19 -5.55
N ALA A 275 8.53 11.01 -4.50
CA ALA A 275 9.83 11.50 -4.03
C ALA A 275 10.77 10.34 -3.68
N SER A 276 10.24 9.34 -2.99
CA SER A 276 10.97 8.11 -2.66
C SER A 276 11.38 7.32 -3.93
N ALA A 277 10.50 7.20 -4.92
CA ALA A 277 10.82 6.55 -6.20
C ALA A 277 11.88 7.31 -7.01
N VAL A 278 11.78 8.64 -7.08
CA VAL A 278 12.73 9.53 -7.75
C VAL A 278 14.13 9.38 -7.16
N GLN A 279 14.24 9.45 -5.82
CA GLN A 279 15.52 9.33 -5.13
C GLN A 279 16.16 7.94 -5.33
N ARG A 280 15.37 6.86 -5.24
CA ARG A 280 15.87 5.51 -5.49
C ARG A 280 16.33 5.31 -6.93
N GLY A 281 15.53 5.74 -7.90
CA GLY A 281 15.87 5.62 -9.31
C GLY A 281 17.18 6.34 -9.64
N TRP A 282 17.35 7.54 -9.10
CA TRP A 282 18.60 8.29 -9.25
C TRP A 282 19.80 7.60 -8.58
N ALA A 283 19.63 7.04 -7.38
CA ALA A 283 20.70 6.29 -6.71
C ALA A 283 21.12 5.04 -7.51
N VAL A 284 20.15 4.32 -8.09
CA VAL A 284 20.43 3.18 -8.98
C VAL A 284 21.13 3.63 -10.25
N TYR A 285 20.68 4.72 -10.88
CA TYR A 285 21.34 5.31 -12.02
C TYR A 285 22.82 5.58 -11.73
N ARG A 286 23.09 6.33 -10.66
CA ARG A 286 24.43 6.76 -10.26
C ARG A 286 25.36 5.62 -9.89
N SER A 287 24.83 4.49 -9.41
CA SER A 287 25.63 3.36 -8.94
C SER A 287 25.91 2.33 -10.04
N LYS A 288 24.96 2.09 -10.95
CA LYS A 288 25.08 1.07 -11.99
C LYS A 288 25.51 1.63 -13.35
N TYR A 289 25.21 2.89 -13.63
CA TYR A 289 25.36 3.48 -14.96
C TYR A 289 26.42 4.57 -14.95
N GLN A 290 27.31 4.53 -15.94
CA GLN A 290 28.28 5.59 -16.17
C GLN A 290 27.60 6.78 -16.85
N SER A 291 28.13 7.98 -16.63
CA SER A 291 27.64 9.20 -17.28
C SER A 291 27.56 9.01 -18.79
N GLY A 292 26.36 9.10 -19.35
CA GLY A 292 26.10 8.95 -20.79
C GLY A 292 25.61 7.58 -21.24
N THR A 293 25.51 6.61 -20.32
CA THR A 293 24.81 5.33 -20.57
C THR A 293 23.38 5.39 -20.05
N CYS A 294 22.49 4.65 -20.70
CA CYS A 294 21.06 4.65 -20.41
C CYS A 294 20.67 3.40 -19.61
N MET A 295 19.59 3.51 -18.82
CA MET A 295 19.10 2.33 -18.11
C MET A 295 18.70 1.22 -19.09
N ASN A 296 18.89 -0.03 -18.68
CA ASN A 296 18.23 -1.15 -19.34
C ASN A 296 16.71 -1.08 -19.11
N GLU A 297 15.94 -1.86 -19.86
CA GLU A 297 14.47 -1.81 -19.81
C GLU A 297 13.90 -2.16 -18.43
N SER A 298 14.49 -3.13 -17.73
CA SER A 298 14.04 -3.56 -16.40
C SER A 298 14.25 -2.48 -15.34
N ASP A 299 15.49 -1.95 -15.23
CA ASP A 299 15.79 -0.88 -14.27
C ASP A 299 14.98 0.39 -14.59
N TYR A 300 14.70 0.64 -15.88
CA TYR A 300 13.84 1.74 -16.30
C TYR A 300 12.39 1.56 -15.82
N ASP A 301 11.79 0.39 -16.07
CA ASP A 301 10.42 0.08 -15.66
C ASP A 301 10.27 0.18 -14.13
N ASP A 302 11.25 -0.32 -13.38
CA ASP A 302 11.28 -0.30 -11.91
C ASP A 302 11.40 1.10 -11.29
N HIS A 303 11.93 2.08 -12.03
CA HIS A 303 12.35 3.38 -11.45
C HIS A 303 11.74 4.61 -12.12
N SER A 304 11.11 4.44 -13.29
CA SER A 304 10.32 5.49 -13.93
C SER A 304 9.07 5.83 -13.11
N THR A 305 8.48 7.00 -13.34
CA THR A 305 7.27 7.45 -12.60
C THR A 305 6.02 7.76 -13.44
N PRO A 306 5.84 7.37 -14.71
CA PRO A 306 4.72 7.87 -15.52
C PRO A 306 3.35 7.57 -14.91
N THR A 307 3.15 6.38 -14.33
CA THR A 307 1.89 5.99 -13.67
C THR A 307 1.66 6.77 -12.37
N ARG A 308 2.73 7.06 -11.61
CA ARG A 308 2.70 7.88 -10.39
C ARG A 308 2.42 9.35 -10.72
N ASP A 309 2.91 9.81 -11.87
CA ASP A 309 2.74 11.18 -12.33
C ASP A 309 1.29 11.43 -12.75
N VAL A 310 0.68 10.49 -13.49
CA VAL A 310 -0.78 10.51 -13.80
C VAL A 310 -1.62 10.48 -12.52
N LYS A 311 -1.24 9.65 -11.55
CA LYS A 311 -1.90 9.63 -10.24
C LYS A 311 -1.83 11.00 -9.55
N ILE A 312 -0.67 11.66 -9.56
CA ILE A 312 -0.53 13.01 -8.99
C ILE A 312 -1.39 14.03 -9.73
N GLN A 313 -1.52 13.95 -11.06
CA GLN A 313 -2.45 14.82 -11.81
C GLN A 313 -3.89 14.69 -11.29
N ASN A 314 -4.37 13.46 -11.14
CA ASN A 314 -5.72 13.21 -10.62
C ASN A 314 -5.89 13.74 -9.18
N GLU A 315 -4.88 13.53 -8.32
CA GLU A 315 -4.94 14.00 -6.93
C GLU A 315 -4.84 15.53 -6.82
N LEU A 316 -4.15 16.22 -7.75
CA LEU A 316 -4.13 17.68 -7.83
C LEU A 316 -5.50 18.24 -8.19
N GLN A 317 -6.18 17.63 -9.16
CA GLN A 317 -7.55 17.98 -9.54
C GLN A 317 -8.54 17.75 -8.39
N ASN A 318 -8.46 16.59 -7.74
CA ASN A 318 -9.28 16.27 -6.57
C ASN A 318 -9.02 17.23 -5.41
N PHE A 319 -7.76 17.65 -5.21
CA PHE A 319 -7.40 18.61 -4.16
C PHE A 319 -8.00 19.98 -4.44
N GLU A 320 -7.87 20.48 -5.67
CA GLU A 320 -8.45 21.77 -6.09
C GLU A 320 -9.99 21.75 -5.94
N ALA A 321 -10.66 20.71 -6.43
CA ALA A 321 -12.11 20.59 -6.34
C ALA A 321 -12.61 20.57 -4.89
N ALA A 322 -11.97 19.77 -4.03
CA ALA A 322 -12.32 19.67 -2.63
C ALA A 322 -12.01 20.97 -1.86
N ALA A 323 -10.89 21.65 -2.18
CA ALA A 323 -10.53 22.94 -1.59
C ALA A 323 -11.58 24.01 -1.90
N ARG A 324 -12.01 24.13 -3.17
CA ARG A 324 -13.07 25.08 -3.57
C ARG A 324 -14.38 24.79 -2.85
N LYS A 325 -14.79 23.53 -2.79
CA LYS A 325 -16.00 23.10 -2.08
C LYS A 325 -15.95 23.47 -0.59
N TRP A 326 -14.82 23.22 0.06
CA TRP A 326 -14.62 23.56 1.46
C TRP A 326 -14.66 25.08 1.71
N VAL A 327 -13.92 25.87 0.93
CA VAL A 327 -13.88 27.34 1.05
C VAL A 327 -15.28 27.97 0.89
N ARG A 328 -16.10 27.44 -0.02
CA ARG A 328 -17.49 27.89 -0.20
C ARG A 328 -18.40 27.53 0.97
N SER A 329 -18.14 26.41 1.63
CA SER A 329 -18.94 25.91 2.76
C SER A 329 -18.58 26.49 4.12
N ASP A 330 -17.41 27.13 4.26
CA ASP A 330 -16.94 27.66 5.54
C ASP A 330 -17.67 28.96 5.92
N GLU A 331 -18.84 28.82 6.55
CA GLU A 331 -19.67 29.92 7.04
C GLU A 331 -18.94 30.82 8.04
N LYS A 332 -18.00 30.28 8.83
CA LYS A 332 -17.26 31.04 9.85
C LYS A 332 -16.26 31.99 9.19
N ALA A 333 -15.58 31.52 8.14
CA ALA A 333 -14.79 32.37 7.24
C ALA A 333 -15.68 33.39 6.51
N MET A 334 -16.87 33.00 6.02
CA MET A 334 -17.79 33.93 5.35
C MET A 334 -18.29 35.06 6.28
N ARG A 335 -18.40 34.81 7.60
CA ARG A 335 -18.80 35.83 8.58
C ARG A 335 -17.63 36.71 9.07
N GLN A 336 -16.41 36.16 9.17
CA GLN A 336 -15.23 36.91 9.65
C GLN A 336 -14.50 37.70 8.55
N SER A 337 -14.66 37.33 7.28
CA SER A 337 -14.04 38.04 6.15
C SER A 337 -15.10 38.62 5.21
N PHE A 338 -15.71 39.73 5.61
CA PHE A 338 -16.60 40.49 4.71
C PHE A 338 -15.86 41.02 3.46
N PHE A 339 -14.52 40.99 3.46
CA PHE A 339 -13.65 41.55 2.41
C PHE A 339 -12.79 40.53 1.65
N ASP A 340 -12.69 39.26 2.08
CA ASP A 340 -11.89 38.27 1.36
C ASP A 340 -12.76 37.45 0.40
N GLY A 341 -12.55 37.64 -0.90
CA GLY A 341 -13.17 36.81 -1.94
C GLY A 341 -12.78 35.33 -1.83
N GLU A 342 -13.52 34.47 -2.55
CA GLU A 342 -13.21 33.03 -2.67
C GLU A 342 -11.75 32.81 -3.09
N ASP A 343 -11.25 33.57 -4.07
CA ASP A 343 -9.88 33.42 -4.59
C ASP A 343 -8.81 33.71 -3.56
N THR A 344 -8.97 34.74 -2.72
CA THR A 344 -8.03 35.06 -1.64
C THR A 344 -7.96 33.93 -0.61
N ARG A 345 -9.11 33.34 -0.28
CA ARG A 345 -9.19 32.19 0.64
C ARG A 345 -8.55 30.94 0.03
N LEU A 346 -8.83 30.67 -1.24
CA LEU A 346 -8.27 29.52 -1.96
C LEU A 346 -6.75 29.65 -2.09
N LYS A 347 -6.25 30.85 -2.38
CA LYS A 347 -4.81 31.13 -2.42
C LYS A 347 -4.14 30.77 -1.09
N ARG A 348 -4.74 31.11 0.06
CA ARG A 348 -4.18 30.72 1.37
C ARG A 348 -4.09 29.21 1.55
N VAL A 349 -5.09 28.46 1.07
CA VAL A 349 -5.07 26.99 1.10
C VAL A 349 -3.90 26.46 0.26
N TYR A 350 -3.69 27.03 -0.93
CA TYR A 350 -2.62 26.62 -1.84
C TYR A 350 -1.23 26.99 -1.31
N ASP A 351 -1.07 28.18 -0.75
CA ASP A 351 0.19 28.65 -0.14
C ASP A 351 0.59 27.79 1.06
N ALA A 352 -0.39 27.36 1.87
CA ALA A 352 -0.17 26.50 3.04
C ALA A 352 0.20 25.05 2.66
N PHE A 353 -0.13 24.61 1.44
CA PHE A 353 0.24 23.28 0.97
C PHE A 353 1.70 23.28 0.51
N GLN A 354 2.57 22.67 1.31
CA GLN A 354 3.99 22.49 1.00
C GLN A 354 4.40 21.04 1.23
N VAL A 355 5.24 20.51 0.34
CA VAL A 355 5.84 19.17 0.46
C VAL A 355 7.34 19.23 0.20
N GLU A 356 8.11 18.42 0.92
CA GLU A 356 9.53 18.22 0.62
C GLU A 356 9.67 17.18 -0.49
N VAL A 357 10.38 17.54 -1.56
CA VAL A 357 10.53 16.72 -2.78
C VAL A 357 11.96 16.26 -3.02
N VAL A 358 12.92 17.02 -2.51
CA VAL A 358 14.35 16.74 -2.44
C VAL A 358 14.82 17.21 -1.06
N GLN A 359 15.87 16.62 -0.50
CA GLN A 359 16.37 16.96 0.83
C GLN A 359 16.51 18.48 1.02
N GLY A 360 15.79 19.03 2.00
CA GLY A 360 15.78 20.45 2.33
C GLY A 360 15.04 21.37 1.33
N ARG A 361 14.46 20.83 0.24
CA ARG A 361 13.73 21.61 -0.76
C ARG A 361 12.25 21.28 -0.75
N ARG A 362 11.45 22.32 -0.47
CA ARG A 362 9.99 22.26 -0.44
C ARG A 362 9.39 22.95 -1.66
N VAL A 363 8.30 22.41 -2.17
CA VAL A 363 7.50 22.99 -3.25
C VAL A 363 6.04 23.13 -2.83
N GLY A 364 5.41 24.20 -3.31
CA GLY A 364 4.01 24.51 -3.03
C GLY A 364 3.04 23.92 -4.05
N PHE A 365 1.74 24.04 -3.78
CA PHE A 365 0.69 23.56 -4.69
C PHE A 365 0.80 24.16 -6.10
N SER A 366 0.99 25.48 -6.24
CA SER A 366 1.08 26.13 -7.56
C SER A 366 2.21 25.57 -8.42
N HIS A 367 3.41 25.40 -7.85
CA HIS A 367 4.54 24.78 -8.55
C HIS A 367 4.21 23.36 -9.02
N LEU A 368 3.58 22.56 -8.16
CA LEU A 368 3.17 21.20 -8.50
C LEU A 368 2.10 21.18 -9.58
N TYR A 369 1.12 22.08 -9.50
CA TYR A 369 0.08 22.19 -10.51
C TYR A 369 0.67 22.55 -11.87
N ASP A 370 1.51 23.59 -11.93
CA ASP A 370 2.17 24.02 -13.17
C ASP A 370 3.11 22.95 -13.73
N LEU A 371 3.74 22.13 -12.86
CA LEU A 371 4.61 21.06 -13.29
C LEU A 371 3.81 19.87 -13.88
N PHE A 372 2.82 19.37 -13.13
CA PHE A 372 2.14 18.12 -13.46
C PHE A 372 0.98 18.31 -14.43
N MET A 373 0.33 19.48 -14.48
CA MET A 373 -0.83 19.72 -15.35
C MET A 373 -0.44 20.12 -16.78
N THR A 374 0.84 19.97 -17.15
CA THR A 374 1.33 20.28 -18.50
C THR A 374 1.53 19.02 -19.35
N PRO A 375 1.52 19.14 -20.69
CA PRO A 375 1.89 18.03 -21.58
C PRO A 375 3.31 17.49 -21.36
N LYS A 376 4.19 18.27 -20.70
CA LYS A 376 5.59 17.90 -20.42
C LYS A 376 5.77 17.02 -19.19
N VAL A 377 4.70 16.67 -18.47
CA VAL A 377 4.77 15.81 -17.28
C VAL A 377 5.50 14.48 -17.50
N LEU A 378 5.51 13.96 -18.73
CA LEU A 378 6.23 12.71 -19.03
C LEU A 378 7.75 12.90 -19.10
N GLU A 379 8.22 14.12 -19.38
CA GLU A 379 9.65 14.43 -19.48
C GLU A 379 10.32 14.38 -18.09
N ILE A 380 9.54 14.55 -17.02
CA ILE A 380 10.00 14.45 -15.62
C ILE A 380 9.84 13.04 -15.04
N SER A 381 9.31 12.09 -15.82
CA SER A 381 9.12 10.69 -15.40
C SER A 381 10.39 9.84 -15.54
N GLU A 382 11.40 10.34 -16.24
CA GLU A 382 12.61 9.61 -16.63
C GLU A 382 13.52 9.32 -15.41
N PRO A 383 13.84 8.05 -15.10
CA PRO A 383 14.63 7.67 -13.93
C PRO A 383 16.08 8.12 -13.95
N GLU A 384 16.61 8.41 -15.14
CA GLU A 384 18.00 8.85 -15.30
C GLU A 384 18.19 10.36 -15.14
N HIS A 385 17.11 11.13 -14.91
CA HIS A 385 17.22 12.54 -14.57
C HIS A 385 17.48 12.74 -13.07
N SER A 386 18.23 13.79 -12.73
CA SER A 386 18.43 14.15 -11.32
C SER A 386 17.09 14.47 -10.64
N PRO A 387 16.99 14.30 -9.32
CA PRO A 387 15.77 14.64 -8.59
C PRO A 387 15.30 16.08 -8.87
N GLU A 388 16.22 17.04 -8.97
CA GLU A 388 15.90 18.44 -9.25
C GLU A 388 15.21 18.62 -10.60
N VAL A 389 15.71 17.96 -11.66
CA VAL A 389 15.09 17.99 -12.99
C VAL A 389 13.71 17.35 -12.95
N ARG A 390 13.57 16.19 -12.28
CA ARG A 390 12.30 15.47 -12.15
C ARG A 390 11.26 16.20 -11.30
N TRP A 391 11.65 17.25 -10.59
CA TRP A 391 10.76 18.13 -9.83
C TRP A 391 10.65 19.54 -10.43
N GLY A 392 11.17 19.77 -11.64
CA GLY A 392 11.11 21.07 -12.31
C GLY A 392 11.89 22.17 -11.60
N LEU A 393 12.86 21.80 -10.75
CA LEU A 393 13.71 22.74 -10.01
C LEU A 393 14.95 23.15 -10.81
N GLN A 394 15.27 22.38 -11.86
CA GLN A 394 16.37 22.60 -12.79
C GLN A 394 15.95 22.20 -14.20
N ASN A 395 16.57 22.83 -15.20
CA ASN A 395 16.42 22.42 -16.59
C ASN A 395 17.21 21.13 -16.84
N GLN A 396 16.62 20.19 -17.59
CA GLN A 396 17.23 18.91 -17.95
C GLN A 396 18.58 19.07 -18.69
N GLY A 397 18.74 20.15 -19.47
CA GLY A 397 19.89 20.29 -20.38
C GLY A 397 19.82 19.31 -21.56
N ARG A 398 20.97 19.03 -22.18
CA ARG A 398 21.06 18.04 -23.28
C ARG A 398 21.19 16.64 -22.69
N TRP A 399 20.21 15.79 -22.94
CA TRP A 399 20.20 14.41 -22.47
C TRP A 399 20.41 13.42 -23.62
N VAL A 400 21.21 12.38 -23.37
CA VAL A 400 21.64 11.40 -24.38
C VAL A 400 20.73 10.18 -24.46
N CYS A 401 19.91 9.90 -23.44
CA CYS A 401 19.00 8.78 -23.50
C CYS A 401 17.68 9.13 -24.17
N PRO A 402 17.12 8.22 -24.98
CA PRO A 402 15.81 8.43 -25.58
C PRO A 402 14.75 8.54 -24.46
N GLN A 403 13.79 9.44 -24.63
CA GLN A 403 12.62 9.50 -23.74
C GLN A 403 11.79 8.23 -23.93
N ARG A 404 11.77 7.36 -22.90
CA ARG A 404 11.01 6.11 -22.93
C ARG A 404 9.65 6.25 -22.24
N ALA A 405 9.41 7.32 -21.48
CA ALA A 405 8.18 7.47 -20.67
C ALA A 405 6.90 7.44 -21.52
N LYS A 406 6.98 7.85 -22.79
CA LYS A 406 5.86 7.81 -23.75
C LYS A 406 5.41 6.39 -24.10
N GLN A 407 6.29 5.39 -23.98
CA GLN A 407 5.98 3.99 -24.26
C GLN A 407 5.17 3.34 -23.12
N TYR A 408 5.35 3.82 -21.88
CA TYR A 408 4.76 3.24 -20.66
C TYR A 408 3.37 3.78 -20.29
N ARG A 409 2.77 4.68 -21.10
CA ARG A 409 1.36 5.07 -20.92
C ARG A 409 0.38 3.89 -21.13
N GLY A 410 0.82 2.80 -21.76
CA GLY A 410 -0.10 1.96 -22.52
C GLY A 410 -0.70 2.81 -23.65
N GLY A 411 -0.55 2.40 -24.90
CA GLY A 411 -0.95 3.18 -26.08
C GLY A 411 -2.45 3.50 -26.23
N HIS A 412 -3.26 3.58 -25.16
CA HIS A 412 -4.71 3.80 -25.24
C HIS A 412 -5.32 4.82 -24.27
N LEU A 413 -4.59 5.45 -23.35
CA LEU A 413 -5.17 6.41 -22.38
C LEU A 413 -4.92 7.89 -22.70
N VAL A 414 -4.74 8.24 -23.99
CA VAL A 414 -4.54 9.65 -24.42
C VAL A 414 -5.57 10.11 -25.47
N GLN A 415 -6.72 9.44 -25.56
CA GLN A 415 -7.85 9.91 -26.37
C GLN A 415 -9.20 9.81 -25.66
N GLN A 416 -9.25 10.19 -24.38
CA GLN A 416 -10.49 10.59 -23.74
C GLN A 416 -10.30 11.91 -23.02
#